data_AF-A0A7Y3TQ30-F1
#
_entry.id   AF-A0A7Y3TQ30-F1
#
_cell.length_a   1.000
_cell.length_b   1.000
_cell.length_c   1.000
_cell.angle_alpha   90.00
_cell.angle_beta   90.00
_cell.angle_gamma   90.00
#
_symmetry.space_group_name_H-M   'P 1'
#
loop_
_entity.id
_entity.type
_entity.pdbx_description
1 polymer ?
#
loop_
_entity_poly.entity_id
_entity_poly.type
_entity_poly.pdbx_seq_one_letter_code
_entity_poly.pdbx_strand_id
1 'polypeptide(L)'
;MTTQDVSIPVENSDDIIQNLQAQLAEKMFDLFDSVVIERRSYFAENPDKVPNEGSVDSIINSYSTKNASVSGALGLVPGPWGMVAVIPELLIVIRNQLAMIYDIGRAQGKSKVLTKELLAGIFVTAMGASAGSLLVLHGNKVLVKRVTLRVFQQIVSLLAGRVTQQALKSAISKWLPIVGAAAMATWSRWMTQQTGKKAKEIFSKDIEVSENPVEEDIKPIDVTATTIPTSTVAQADVIGKSGVDMAKIQTLINLMRVDGTVKPEEREYIKTILRNANLTSNEIAEIRQTLSVDKKFSVDYSAIEASPDDAIGLLVDLITLAKRDGTFHITEKMYIKQVGRLLGFSDSDIEETIVAIA
;
A
#
# COMPACT_ATOMS: atom_id res chain seq x y z
N MET A 1 35.96 14.78 38.31
CA MET A 1 35.21 13.65 37.72
C MET A 1 34.35 14.23 36.63
N THR A 2 34.82 14.11 35.40
CA THR A 2 34.19 14.67 34.20
C THR A 2 33.02 13.77 33.82
N THR A 3 31.81 14.33 33.76
CA THR A 3 30.63 13.65 33.22
C THR A 3 30.86 13.41 31.73
N GLN A 4 31.08 12.15 31.35
CA GLN A 4 31.00 11.74 29.95
C GLN A 4 29.55 11.89 29.52
N ASP A 5 29.33 12.87 28.65
CA ASP A 5 28.13 13.04 27.86
C ASP A 5 28.01 11.79 26.96
N VAL A 6 27.11 10.88 27.30
CA VAL A 6 26.76 9.75 26.41
C VAL A 6 25.81 10.32 25.37
N SER A 7 26.40 11.02 24.39
CA SER A 7 25.73 11.36 23.15
C SER A 7 25.46 10.06 22.40
N ILE A 8 24.24 9.53 22.51
CA ILE A 8 23.75 8.48 21.62
C ILE A 8 23.78 9.07 20.21
N PRO A 9 24.47 8.47 19.24
CA PRO A 9 24.49 8.98 17.88
C PRO A 9 23.07 8.91 17.33
N VAL A 10 22.51 10.07 17.00
CA VAL A 10 21.27 10.15 16.22
C VAL A 10 21.64 9.73 14.81
N GLU A 11 21.55 8.43 14.53
CA GLU A 11 21.68 7.88 13.18
C GLU A 11 20.66 8.60 12.27
N ASN A 12 21.13 9.13 11.15
CA ASN A 12 20.31 9.97 10.28
C ASN A 12 19.11 9.16 9.76
N SER A 13 17.90 9.74 9.75
CA SER A 13 16.68 9.02 9.34
C SER A 13 16.81 8.43 7.93
N ASP A 14 17.55 9.12 7.07
CA ASP A 14 17.78 8.69 5.69
C ASP A 14 18.63 7.40 5.59
N ASP A 15 19.59 7.21 6.50
CA ASP A 15 20.44 6.01 6.53
C ASP A 15 19.64 4.78 6.98
N ILE A 16 18.75 4.95 7.96
CA ILE A 16 17.83 3.89 8.42
C ILE A 16 16.89 3.47 7.28
N ILE A 17 16.36 4.44 6.53
CA ILE A 17 15.45 4.21 5.40
C ILE A 17 16.15 3.45 4.27
N GLN A 18 17.37 3.85 3.92
CA GLN A 18 18.16 3.18 2.89
C GLN A 18 18.51 1.75 3.29
N ASN A 19 18.91 1.54 4.56
CA ASN A 19 19.21 0.21 5.08
C ASN A 19 17.97 -0.70 5.10
N LEU A 20 16.82 -0.16 5.52
CA LEU A 20 15.52 -0.84 5.49
C LEU A 20 15.16 -1.29 4.06
N GLN A 21 15.27 -0.38 3.08
CA GLN A 21 15.02 -0.69 1.68
C GLN A 21 15.98 -1.77 1.16
N ALA A 22 17.26 -1.70 1.48
CA ALA A 22 18.27 -2.67 1.04
C ALA A 22 18.01 -4.07 1.60
N GLN A 23 17.77 -4.20 2.91
CA GLN A 23 17.47 -5.47 3.56
C GLN A 23 16.16 -6.08 3.06
N LEU A 24 15.15 -5.25 2.85
CA LEU A 24 13.86 -5.70 2.33
C LEU A 24 14.02 -6.20 0.88
N ALA A 25 14.76 -5.47 0.03
CA ALA A 25 15.02 -5.88 -1.35
C ALA A 25 15.77 -7.22 -1.41
N GLU A 26 16.83 -7.38 -0.61
CA GLU A 26 17.62 -8.61 -0.53
C GLU A 26 16.73 -9.80 -0.16
N LYS A 27 15.94 -9.68 0.91
CA LYS A 27 15.10 -10.80 1.39
C LYS A 27 13.87 -11.03 0.51
N MET A 28 13.27 -9.98 -0.06
CA MET A 28 12.12 -10.11 -0.96
C MET A 28 12.48 -10.85 -2.25
N PHE A 29 13.70 -10.68 -2.74
CA PHE A 29 14.15 -11.33 -3.96
C PHE A 29 13.99 -12.86 -3.85
N ASP A 30 14.48 -13.42 -2.74
CA ASP A 30 14.39 -14.85 -2.47
C ASP A 30 12.96 -15.34 -2.18
N LEU A 31 12.08 -14.47 -1.66
CA LEU A 31 10.72 -14.84 -1.31
C LEU A 31 9.90 -15.28 -2.52
N PHE A 32 10.02 -14.60 -3.66
CA PHE A 32 9.21 -14.94 -4.85
C PHE A 32 9.53 -16.35 -5.37
N ASP A 33 10.82 -16.66 -5.54
CA ASP A 33 11.26 -18.00 -5.95
C ASP A 33 10.89 -19.04 -4.88
N SER A 34 11.17 -18.75 -3.62
CA SER A 34 10.93 -19.66 -2.50
C SER A 34 9.45 -20.03 -2.39
N VAL A 35 8.53 -19.07 -2.51
CA VAL A 35 7.09 -19.31 -2.43
C VAL A 35 6.61 -20.18 -3.59
N VAL A 36 7.07 -19.90 -4.82
CA VAL A 36 6.68 -20.72 -5.99
C VAL A 36 7.14 -22.17 -5.81
N ILE A 37 8.36 -22.39 -5.33
CA ILE A 37 8.92 -23.72 -5.10
C ILE A 37 8.17 -24.42 -3.96
N GLU A 38 8.06 -23.77 -2.80
CA GLU A 38 7.40 -24.32 -1.60
C GLU A 38 5.95 -24.71 -1.89
N ARG A 39 5.16 -23.83 -2.50
CA ARG A 39 3.75 -24.11 -2.79
C ARG A 39 3.60 -25.19 -3.86
N ARG A 40 4.47 -25.21 -4.88
CA ARG A 40 4.49 -26.27 -5.89
C ARG A 40 4.74 -27.63 -5.24
N SER A 41 5.76 -27.74 -4.40
CA SER A 41 6.08 -28.97 -3.68
C SER A 41 4.95 -29.38 -2.74
N TYR A 42 4.39 -28.44 -1.97
CA TYR A 42 3.27 -28.70 -1.07
C TYR A 42 2.08 -29.36 -1.77
N PHE A 43 1.66 -28.87 -2.94
CA PHE A 43 0.54 -29.46 -3.68
C PHE A 43 0.91 -30.72 -4.48
N ALA A 44 2.19 -30.94 -4.77
CA ALA A 44 2.65 -32.20 -5.33
C ALA A 44 2.59 -33.32 -4.28
N GLU A 45 2.93 -33.00 -3.02
CA GLU A 45 2.89 -33.93 -1.88
C GLU A 45 1.49 -34.09 -1.29
N ASN A 46 0.60 -33.11 -1.48
CA ASN A 46 -0.78 -33.12 -0.97
C ASN A 46 -1.80 -32.88 -2.11
N PRO A 47 -1.98 -33.84 -3.04
CA PRO A 47 -2.91 -33.68 -4.17
C PRO A 47 -4.38 -33.48 -3.75
N ASP A 48 -4.76 -34.01 -2.59
CA ASP A 48 -6.09 -33.89 -1.98
C ASP A 48 -6.38 -32.48 -1.46
N LYS A 49 -5.35 -31.69 -1.18
CA LYS A 49 -5.47 -30.31 -0.66
C LYS A 49 -5.42 -29.24 -1.74
N VAL A 50 -5.39 -29.64 -3.01
CA VAL A 50 -5.39 -28.69 -4.12
C VAL A 50 -6.71 -27.90 -4.08
N PRO A 51 -6.66 -26.57 -3.99
CA PRO A 51 -7.86 -25.76 -3.89
C PRO A 51 -8.68 -25.85 -5.18
N ASN A 52 -9.99 -25.69 -5.05
CA ASN A 52 -10.93 -25.62 -6.18
C ASN A 52 -11.35 -24.16 -6.43
N GLU A 53 -11.97 -23.89 -7.57
CA GLU A 53 -12.39 -22.54 -7.96
C GLU A 53 -13.33 -21.87 -6.93
N GLY A 54 -14.22 -22.64 -6.31
CA GLY A 54 -15.13 -22.15 -5.26
C GLY A 54 -14.42 -21.76 -3.96
N SER A 55 -13.17 -22.17 -3.75
CA SER A 55 -12.41 -21.87 -2.54
C SER A 55 -11.68 -20.52 -2.59
N VAL A 56 -11.67 -19.81 -3.73
CA VAL A 56 -10.92 -18.54 -3.88
C VAL A 56 -11.24 -17.52 -2.79
N ASP A 57 -12.52 -17.26 -2.50
CA ASP A 57 -12.89 -16.26 -1.49
C ASP A 57 -12.51 -16.73 -0.07
N SER A 58 -12.54 -18.04 0.18
CA SER A 58 -12.09 -18.62 1.45
C SER A 58 -10.57 -18.53 1.63
N ILE A 59 -9.80 -18.70 0.54
CA ILE A 59 -8.34 -18.51 0.54
C ILE A 59 -8.01 -17.08 0.90
N ILE A 60 -8.65 -16.10 0.23
CA ILE A 60 -8.47 -14.68 0.50
C ILE A 60 -8.76 -14.38 1.98
N ASN A 61 -9.92 -14.81 2.48
CA ASN A 61 -10.30 -14.55 3.88
C ASN A 61 -9.35 -15.21 4.89
N SER A 62 -8.88 -16.43 4.62
CA SER A 62 -7.93 -17.14 5.48
C SER A 62 -6.59 -16.41 5.56
N TYR A 63 -6.01 -16.02 4.43
CA TYR A 63 -4.76 -15.28 4.39
C TYR A 63 -4.89 -13.86 4.97
N SER A 64 -6.01 -13.17 4.72
CA SER A 64 -6.29 -11.87 5.34
C SER A 64 -6.38 -11.96 6.86
N THR A 65 -7.03 -12.99 7.40
CA THR A 65 -7.11 -13.21 8.85
C THR A 65 -5.76 -13.56 9.44
N LYS A 66 -4.97 -14.40 8.76
CA LYS A 66 -3.61 -14.73 9.15
C LYS A 66 -2.72 -13.48 9.20
N ASN A 67 -2.74 -12.65 8.17
CA ASN A 67 -1.95 -11.42 8.10
C ASN A 67 -2.39 -10.39 9.14
N ALA A 68 -3.70 -10.25 9.40
CA ALA A 68 -4.21 -9.43 10.49
C ALA A 68 -3.64 -9.88 11.85
N SER A 69 -3.58 -11.18 12.10
CA SER A 69 -3.01 -11.73 13.34
C SER A 69 -1.50 -11.47 13.47
N VAL A 70 -0.76 -11.56 12.36
CA VAL A 70 0.68 -11.28 12.32
C VAL A 70 0.94 -9.81 12.67
N SER A 71 0.23 -8.89 12.00
CA SER A 71 0.37 -7.46 12.24
C SER A 71 -0.14 -7.03 13.61
N GLY A 72 -1.22 -7.65 14.11
CA GLY A 72 -1.71 -7.42 15.46
C GLY A 72 -0.76 -7.93 16.55
N ALA A 73 -0.01 -9.00 16.29
CA ALA A 73 0.95 -9.56 17.26
C ALA A 73 2.26 -8.76 17.32
N LEU A 74 2.69 -8.16 16.21
CA LEU A 74 4.00 -7.52 16.08
C LEU A 74 3.95 -5.97 16.13
N GLY A 75 2.76 -5.36 16.06
CA GLY A 75 2.57 -3.91 15.97
C GLY A 75 2.80 -3.08 17.24
N LEU A 76 3.71 -3.49 18.15
CA LEU A 76 3.87 -2.88 19.49
C LEU A 76 5.29 -2.40 19.84
N VAL A 77 6.10 -1.97 18.86
CA VAL A 77 7.45 -1.41 19.14
C VAL A 77 7.49 0.10 18.91
N PRO A 78 7.37 0.95 19.95
CA PRO A 78 7.36 2.40 19.77
C PRO A 78 8.74 2.98 19.38
N GLY A 79 8.74 4.03 18.56
CA GLY A 79 9.91 4.86 18.27
C GLY A 79 10.77 4.40 17.07
N PRO A 80 11.97 4.97 16.85
CA PRO A 80 12.82 4.66 15.70
C PRO A 80 13.19 3.17 15.57
N TRP A 81 13.30 2.46 16.70
CA TRP A 81 13.52 1.00 16.75
C TRP A 81 12.35 0.18 16.20
N GLY A 82 11.13 0.75 16.20
CA GLY A 82 9.97 0.16 15.53
C GLY A 82 10.15 0.08 14.01
N MET A 83 10.92 0.99 13.39
CA MET A 83 11.20 0.96 11.95
C MET A 83 12.06 -0.23 11.52
N VAL A 84 12.90 -0.77 12.41
CA VAL A 84 13.72 -1.96 12.12
C VAL A 84 12.94 -3.24 12.44
N ALA A 85 12.12 -3.21 13.50
CA ALA A 85 11.29 -4.34 13.91
C ALA A 85 10.16 -4.69 12.91
N VAL A 86 9.86 -3.81 11.95
CA VAL A 86 8.83 -4.02 10.93
C VAL A 86 9.28 -4.99 9.82
N ILE A 87 10.59 -5.18 9.59
CA ILE A 87 11.10 -6.00 8.48
C ILE A 87 10.58 -7.44 8.56
N PRO A 88 10.72 -8.16 9.69
CA PRO A 88 10.23 -9.53 9.78
C PRO A 88 8.71 -9.61 9.57
N GLU A 89 7.95 -8.64 10.09
CA GLU A 89 6.50 -8.55 9.89
C GLU A 89 6.16 -8.42 8.40
N LEU A 90 6.76 -7.43 7.72
CA LEU A 90 6.54 -7.19 6.29
C LEU A 90 6.88 -8.42 5.46
N LEU A 91 8.01 -9.07 5.73
CA LEU A 91 8.42 -10.28 5.00
C LEU A 91 7.42 -11.43 5.19
N ILE A 92 6.88 -11.62 6.40
CA ILE A 92 5.85 -12.62 6.67
C ILE A 92 4.55 -12.28 5.92
N VAL A 93 4.11 -11.02 5.97
CA VAL A 93 2.89 -10.55 5.28
C VAL A 93 3.03 -10.71 3.78
N ILE A 94 4.15 -10.27 3.19
CA ILE A 94 4.46 -10.40 1.76
C ILE A 94 4.50 -11.87 1.38
N ARG A 95 5.23 -12.72 2.13
CA ARG A 95 5.27 -14.17 1.86
C ARG A 95 3.87 -14.78 1.85
N ASN A 96 3.03 -14.43 2.83
CA ASN A 96 1.65 -14.90 2.91
C ASN A 96 0.83 -14.40 1.72
N GLN A 97 0.98 -13.14 1.29
CA GLN A 97 0.29 -12.60 0.12
C GLN A 97 0.74 -13.26 -1.19
N LEU A 98 2.04 -13.56 -1.35
CA LEU A 98 2.55 -14.31 -2.50
C LEU A 98 2.03 -15.75 -2.52
N ALA A 99 1.98 -16.41 -1.36
CA ALA A 99 1.41 -17.75 -1.23
C ALA A 99 -0.09 -17.75 -1.55
N MET A 100 -0.82 -16.73 -1.09
CA MET A 100 -2.23 -16.52 -1.43
C MET A 100 -2.42 -16.35 -2.94
N ILE A 101 -1.61 -15.53 -3.61
CA ILE A 101 -1.66 -15.35 -5.08
C ILE A 101 -1.44 -16.71 -5.76
N TYR A 102 -0.44 -17.48 -5.34
CA TYR A 102 -0.17 -18.82 -5.88
C TYR A 102 -1.38 -19.76 -5.72
N ASP A 103 -1.97 -19.79 -4.53
CA ASP A 103 -3.10 -20.67 -4.19
C ASP A 103 -4.37 -20.30 -4.97
N ILE A 104 -4.63 -19.01 -5.18
CA ILE A 104 -5.72 -18.54 -6.06
C ILE A 104 -5.48 -18.99 -7.49
N GLY A 105 -4.25 -18.84 -8.00
CA GLY A 105 -3.89 -19.29 -9.34
C GLY A 105 -4.03 -20.81 -9.50
N ARG A 106 -3.71 -21.59 -8.47
CA ARG A 106 -3.97 -23.04 -8.42
C ARG A 106 -5.48 -23.35 -8.44
N ALA A 107 -6.26 -22.63 -7.63
CA ALA A 107 -7.71 -22.79 -7.55
C ALA A 107 -8.41 -22.56 -8.91
N GLN A 108 -7.89 -21.60 -9.70
CA GLN A 108 -8.39 -21.29 -11.04
C GLN A 108 -7.72 -22.12 -12.16
N GLY A 109 -7.04 -23.22 -11.82
CA GLY A 109 -6.48 -24.15 -12.79
C GLY A 109 -5.24 -23.64 -13.55
N LYS A 110 -4.66 -22.50 -13.14
CA LYS A 110 -3.51 -21.87 -13.82
C LYS A 110 -2.15 -22.46 -13.41
N SER A 111 -2.12 -23.72 -12.97
CA SER A 111 -0.95 -24.38 -12.36
C SER A 111 0.34 -24.36 -13.20
N LYS A 112 0.21 -24.39 -14.53
CA LYS A 112 1.35 -24.45 -15.47
C LYS A 112 2.04 -23.10 -15.69
N VAL A 113 1.37 -22.00 -15.34
CA VAL A 113 1.83 -20.62 -15.63
C VAL A 113 2.20 -19.84 -14.37
N LEU A 114 2.19 -20.47 -13.19
CA LEU A 114 2.58 -19.85 -11.92
C LEU A 114 4.10 -19.70 -11.83
N THR A 115 4.59 -18.55 -12.30
CA THR A 115 5.99 -18.14 -12.21
C THR A 115 6.17 -16.98 -11.23
N LYS A 116 7.41 -16.73 -10.81
CA LYS A 116 7.74 -15.60 -9.94
C LYS A 116 7.41 -14.25 -10.55
N GLU A 117 7.55 -14.12 -11.87
CA GLU A 117 7.24 -12.91 -12.64
C GLU A 117 5.72 -12.63 -12.62
N LEU A 118 4.90 -13.68 -12.74
CA LEU A 118 3.44 -13.54 -12.61
C LEU A 118 3.04 -13.14 -11.19
N LEU A 119 3.59 -13.81 -10.16
CA LEU A 119 3.34 -13.44 -8.76
C LEU A 119 3.76 -12.00 -8.47
N ALA A 120 4.96 -11.60 -8.92
CA ALA A 120 5.46 -10.23 -8.80
C ALA A 120 4.58 -9.23 -9.54
N GLY A 121 4.18 -9.52 -10.78
CA GLY A 121 3.31 -8.65 -11.55
C GLY A 121 1.94 -8.44 -10.90
N ILE A 122 1.33 -9.51 -10.37
CA ILE A 122 0.05 -9.42 -9.64
C ILE A 122 0.23 -8.61 -8.36
N PHE A 123 1.30 -8.88 -7.60
CA PHE A 123 1.61 -8.15 -6.37
C PHE A 123 1.81 -6.65 -6.63
N VAL A 124 2.61 -6.27 -7.63
CA VAL A 124 2.80 -4.87 -8.05
C VAL A 124 1.47 -4.22 -8.44
N THR A 125 0.66 -4.91 -9.24
CA THR A 125 -0.64 -4.39 -9.70
C THR A 125 -1.63 -4.22 -8.55
N ALA A 126 -1.58 -5.11 -7.56
CA ALA A 126 -2.40 -5.02 -6.36
C ALA A 126 -2.06 -3.78 -5.50
N MET A 127 -0.82 -3.28 -5.57
CA MET A 127 -0.39 -2.05 -4.89
C MET A 127 -0.75 -0.77 -5.67
N GLY A 128 -1.55 -0.87 -6.74
CA GLY A 128 -1.91 0.26 -7.59
C GLY A 128 -0.78 0.74 -8.51
N ALA A 129 0.29 -0.04 -8.65
CA ALA A 129 1.39 0.26 -9.57
C ALA A 129 1.23 -0.52 -10.88
N SER A 130 1.78 0.01 -11.97
CA SER A 130 1.85 -0.74 -13.22
C SER A 130 2.85 -1.89 -13.08
N ALA A 131 2.45 -3.12 -13.41
CA ALA A 131 3.38 -4.26 -13.54
C ALA A 131 4.38 -4.09 -14.70
N GLY A 132 4.28 -3.00 -15.47
CA GLY A 132 5.20 -2.65 -16.54
C GLY A 132 5.28 -3.76 -17.58
N SER A 133 6.50 -4.21 -17.86
CA SER A 133 6.75 -5.28 -18.82
C SER A 133 6.39 -6.68 -18.29
N LEU A 134 6.23 -6.89 -16.98
CA LEU A 134 5.96 -8.23 -16.43
C LEU A 134 4.61 -8.78 -16.88
N LEU A 135 3.58 -7.92 -16.94
CA LEU A 135 2.23 -8.27 -17.37
C LEU A 135 1.79 -7.34 -18.50
N VAL A 136 1.66 -7.89 -19.70
CA VAL A 136 1.11 -7.16 -20.86
C VAL A 136 -0.31 -7.66 -21.11
N LEU A 137 -1.28 -6.79 -20.93
CA LEU A 137 -2.70 -7.08 -21.15
C LEU A 137 -3.06 -6.86 -22.62
N HIS A 138 -3.58 -7.90 -23.28
CA HIS A 138 -4.20 -7.84 -24.61
C HIS A 138 -5.64 -8.33 -24.51
N GLY A 139 -6.57 -7.42 -24.28
CA GLY A 139 -7.99 -7.75 -24.13
C GLY A 139 -8.24 -8.74 -22.99
N ASN A 140 -8.64 -9.96 -23.33
CA ASN A 140 -8.92 -11.03 -22.36
C ASN A 140 -7.69 -11.91 -22.02
N LYS A 141 -6.51 -11.55 -22.54
CA LYS A 141 -5.25 -12.28 -22.33
C LYS A 141 -4.25 -11.46 -21.52
N VAL A 142 -3.50 -12.15 -20.65
CA VAL A 142 -2.40 -11.64 -19.85
C VAL A 142 -1.14 -12.36 -20.30
N LEU A 143 -0.23 -11.64 -20.94
CA LEU A 143 1.08 -12.16 -21.31
C LEU A 143 2.08 -11.87 -20.19
N VAL A 144 2.60 -12.93 -19.58
CA VAL A 144 3.66 -12.87 -18.57
C VAL A 144 5.00 -12.88 -19.30
N LYS A 145 5.77 -11.81 -19.18
CA LYS A 145 7.12 -11.77 -19.77
C LYS A 145 8.14 -12.31 -18.77
N ARG A 146 8.90 -13.31 -19.20
CA ARG A 146 10.08 -13.77 -18.46
C ARG A 146 11.16 -12.69 -18.53
N VAL A 147 11.85 -12.49 -17.42
CA VAL A 147 12.90 -11.48 -17.31
C VAL A 147 14.22 -12.07 -16.85
N THR A 148 15.32 -11.35 -17.11
CA THR A 148 16.64 -11.74 -16.61
C THR A 148 16.73 -11.53 -15.09
N LEU A 149 17.71 -12.19 -14.46
CA LEU A 149 17.94 -12.07 -13.02
C LEU A 149 18.15 -10.62 -12.58
N ARG A 150 18.96 -9.87 -13.35
CA ARG A 150 19.29 -8.46 -13.07
C ARG A 150 18.05 -7.58 -13.15
N VAL A 151 17.22 -7.79 -14.18
CA VAL A 151 15.95 -7.10 -14.33
C VAL A 151 15.04 -7.40 -13.13
N PHE A 152 14.92 -8.66 -12.73
CA PHE A 152 14.09 -9.03 -11.58
C PHE A 152 14.59 -8.40 -10.26
N GLN A 153 15.92 -8.28 -10.06
CA GLN A 153 16.50 -7.59 -8.91
C GLN A 153 16.13 -6.10 -8.87
N GLN A 154 16.14 -5.42 -10.02
CA GLN A 154 15.71 -4.02 -10.11
C GLN A 154 14.24 -3.87 -9.74
N ILE A 155 13.39 -4.77 -10.23
CA ILE A 155 11.95 -4.80 -9.89
C ILE A 155 11.75 -4.96 -8.38
N VAL A 156 12.47 -5.90 -7.78
CA VAL A 156 12.39 -6.15 -6.33
C VAL A 156 12.90 -4.94 -5.54
N SER A 157 13.96 -4.27 -5.99
CA SER A 157 14.48 -3.05 -5.35
C SER A 157 13.47 -1.89 -5.41
N LEU A 158 12.77 -1.72 -6.54
CA LEU A 158 11.71 -0.74 -6.69
C LEU A 158 10.51 -1.06 -5.78
N LEU A 159 10.11 -2.34 -5.70
CA LEU A 159 9.07 -2.80 -4.80
C LEU A 159 9.42 -2.56 -3.33
N ALA A 160 10.62 -2.94 -2.92
CA ALA A 160 11.12 -2.68 -1.57
C ALA A 160 11.15 -1.18 -1.27
N GLY A 161 11.58 -0.35 -2.22
CA GLY A 161 11.53 1.10 -2.10
C GLY A 161 10.10 1.63 -1.89
N ARG A 162 9.11 1.12 -2.64
CA ARG A 162 7.70 1.51 -2.46
C ARG A 162 7.15 1.06 -1.11
N VAL A 163 7.37 -0.19 -0.72
CA VAL A 163 6.92 -0.73 0.57
C VAL A 163 7.55 0.07 1.72
N THR A 164 8.84 0.37 1.65
CA THR A 164 9.55 1.21 2.62
C THR A 164 8.98 2.63 2.63
N GLN A 165 8.84 3.28 1.48
CA GLN A 165 8.24 4.62 1.37
C GLN A 165 6.80 4.66 1.89
N GLN A 166 6.03 3.61 1.68
CA GLN A 166 4.66 3.50 2.16
C GLN A 166 4.62 3.39 3.67
N ALA A 167 5.41 2.48 4.25
CA ALA A 167 5.55 2.33 5.70
C ALA A 167 6.00 3.65 6.36
N LEU A 168 6.78 4.47 5.64
CA LEU A 168 7.20 5.81 6.09
C LEU A 168 6.11 6.86 5.91
N LYS A 169 5.47 6.97 4.73
CA LYS A 169 4.46 8.01 4.44
C LYS A 169 3.24 7.91 5.33
N SER A 170 2.80 6.70 5.65
CA SER A 170 1.76 6.48 6.67
C SER A 170 2.24 6.75 8.11
N ALA A 171 3.54 7.01 8.31
CA ALA A 171 4.20 7.19 9.60
C ALA A 171 4.82 8.59 9.82
N ILE A 172 4.71 9.51 8.86
CA ILE A 172 5.22 10.90 8.98
C ILE A 172 4.07 11.77 9.50
N SER A 173 3.83 11.89 10.80
CA SER A 173 4.80 12.45 11.74
C SER A 173 4.57 11.90 13.15
N LYS A 174 5.61 11.27 13.72
CA LYS A 174 5.60 10.53 15.00
C LYS A 174 4.84 9.22 14.83
N TRP A 175 5.46 8.10 15.23
CA TRP A 175 4.70 6.93 15.65
C TRP A 175 3.64 7.40 16.65
N LEU A 176 2.42 7.63 16.19
CA LEU A 176 1.34 8.12 17.03
C LEU A 176 1.05 6.98 18.01
N PRO A 177 1.09 7.19 19.34
CA PRO A 177 0.64 6.21 20.34
C PRO A 177 -0.81 5.71 20.12
N ILE A 178 -1.48 6.36 19.18
CA ILE A 178 -2.88 6.25 18.78
C ILE A 178 -3.10 5.14 17.74
N VAL A 179 -2.15 4.85 16.83
CA VAL A 179 -2.30 3.74 15.86
C VAL A 179 -1.85 2.44 16.52
N GLY A 180 -2.79 1.74 17.14
CA GLY A 180 -2.53 0.50 17.87
C GLY A 180 -2.41 -0.73 16.96
N ALA A 181 -2.01 -1.85 17.56
CA ALA A 181 -1.95 -3.16 16.91
C ALA A 181 -3.25 -3.56 16.17
N ALA A 182 -4.41 -3.14 16.67
CA ALA A 182 -5.70 -3.37 16.02
C ALA A 182 -5.81 -2.66 14.65
N ALA A 183 -5.18 -1.48 14.49
CA ALA A 183 -5.25 -0.71 13.27
C ALA A 183 -4.36 -1.36 12.21
N MET A 184 -3.17 -1.81 12.62
CA MET A 184 -2.27 -2.60 11.78
C MET A 184 -2.90 -3.93 11.37
N ALA A 185 -3.62 -4.61 12.27
CA ALA A 185 -4.35 -5.82 11.94
C ALA A 185 -5.43 -5.58 10.87
N THR A 186 -6.23 -4.52 11.04
CA THR A 186 -7.29 -4.14 10.09
C THR A 186 -6.71 -3.75 8.73
N TRP A 187 -5.65 -2.96 8.73
CA TRP A 187 -4.93 -2.58 7.53
C TRP A 187 -4.37 -3.82 6.80
N SER A 188 -3.64 -4.67 7.50
CA SER A 188 -3.05 -5.90 6.94
C SER A 188 -4.11 -6.83 6.37
N ARG A 189 -5.28 -6.92 7.03
CA ARG A 189 -6.46 -7.65 6.55
C ARG A 189 -6.93 -7.09 5.21
N TRP A 190 -7.20 -5.79 5.14
CA TRP A 190 -7.73 -5.11 3.97
C TRP A 190 -6.76 -5.17 2.78
N MET A 191 -5.47 -4.87 2.98
CA MET A 191 -4.45 -4.98 1.93
C MET A 191 -4.39 -6.39 1.36
N THR A 192 -4.42 -7.40 2.22
CA THR A 192 -4.41 -8.79 1.78
C THR A 192 -5.68 -9.14 0.99
N GLN A 193 -6.85 -8.59 1.36
CA GLN A 193 -8.07 -8.76 0.57
C GLN A 193 -7.96 -8.11 -0.80
N GLN A 194 -7.41 -6.90 -0.90
CA GLN A 194 -7.23 -6.20 -2.19
C GLN A 194 -6.28 -6.97 -3.10
N THR A 195 -5.16 -7.46 -2.57
CA THR A 195 -4.24 -8.34 -3.29
C THR A 195 -4.95 -9.61 -3.78
N GLY A 196 -5.78 -10.22 -2.94
CA GLY A 196 -6.57 -11.39 -3.30
C GLY A 196 -7.59 -11.11 -4.41
N LYS A 197 -8.33 -10.00 -4.31
CA LYS A 197 -9.32 -9.57 -5.32
C LYS A 197 -8.63 -9.30 -6.66
N LYS A 198 -7.49 -8.60 -6.65
CA LYS A 198 -6.71 -8.33 -7.87
C LYS A 198 -6.13 -9.61 -8.49
N ALA A 199 -5.65 -10.53 -7.66
CA ALA A 199 -5.21 -11.84 -8.12
C ALA A 199 -6.35 -12.62 -8.79
N LYS A 200 -7.52 -12.70 -8.15
CA LYS A 200 -8.74 -13.31 -8.72
C LYS A 200 -9.11 -12.67 -10.06
N GLU A 201 -9.06 -11.35 -10.16
CA GLU A 201 -9.33 -10.62 -11.41
C GLU A 201 -8.35 -11.02 -12.53
N ILE A 202 -7.04 -11.05 -12.24
CA ILE A 202 -6.00 -11.38 -13.23
C ILE A 202 -6.06 -12.85 -13.64
N PHE A 203 -6.24 -13.77 -12.70
CA PHE A 203 -6.31 -15.20 -12.98
C PHE A 203 -7.60 -15.63 -13.68
N SER A 204 -8.67 -14.82 -13.62
CA SER A 204 -9.89 -15.04 -14.40
C SER A 204 -9.70 -14.78 -15.90
N LYS A 205 -8.57 -14.20 -16.31
CA LYS A 205 -8.17 -13.99 -17.71
C LYS A 205 -7.36 -15.17 -18.24
N ASP A 206 -7.16 -15.24 -19.55
CA ASP A 206 -6.25 -16.22 -20.13
C ASP A 206 -4.80 -15.80 -19.91
N ILE A 207 -3.94 -16.71 -19.45
CA ILE A 207 -2.56 -16.40 -19.10
C ILE A 207 -1.62 -17.16 -20.03
N GLU A 208 -0.76 -16.43 -20.71
CA GLU A 208 0.29 -16.95 -21.58
C GLU A 208 1.64 -16.51 -21.03
N VAL A 209 2.63 -17.41 -20.98
CA VAL A 209 3.98 -17.10 -20.51
C VAL A 209 4.90 -17.03 -21.72
N SER A 210 5.60 -15.91 -21.89
CA SER A 210 6.61 -15.75 -22.94
C SER A 210 7.82 -16.65 -22.67
N GLU A 211 8.20 -17.45 -23.65
CA GLU A 211 9.36 -18.36 -23.55
C GLU A 211 10.70 -17.62 -23.61
N ASN A 212 10.75 -16.50 -24.35
CA ASN A 212 11.97 -15.71 -24.53
C ASN A 212 12.10 -14.67 -23.41
N PRO A 213 13.25 -14.62 -22.70
CA PRO A 213 13.52 -13.57 -21.73
C PRO A 213 13.70 -12.24 -22.46
N VAL A 214 13.09 -11.18 -21.93
CA VAL A 214 13.34 -9.83 -22.44
C VAL A 214 14.69 -9.34 -21.89
N GLU A 215 15.62 -9.04 -22.80
CA GLU A 215 16.95 -8.47 -22.49
C GLU A 215 16.95 -6.93 -22.48
N GLU A 216 15.87 -6.28 -22.94
CA GLU A 216 15.77 -4.81 -22.99
C GLU A 216 15.84 -4.18 -21.59
N ASP A 217 16.52 -3.03 -21.51
CA ASP A 217 16.35 -2.08 -20.42
C ASP A 217 14.86 -1.84 -20.24
N ILE A 218 14.33 -2.35 -19.13
CA ILE A 218 12.93 -2.26 -18.77
C ILE A 218 12.51 -0.80 -18.93
N LYS A 219 11.43 -0.51 -19.68
CA LYS A 219 10.68 0.71 -19.38
C LYS A 219 10.43 0.67 -17.87
N PRO A 220 10.81 1.71 -17.10
CA PRO A 220 10.73 1.65 -15.65
C PRO A 220 9.36 1.12 -15.28
N ILE A 221 9.31 0.16 -14.35
CA ILE A 221 8.06 -0.12 -13.64
C ILE A 221 7.57 1.26 -13.24
N ASP A 222 6.49 1.71 -13.87
CA ASP A 222 5.99 3.02 -13.59
C ASP A 222 5.23 2.88 -12.29
N VAL A 223 5.99 3.04 -11.20
CA VAL A 223 5.52 3.07 -9.82
C VAL A 223 4.55 4.25 -9.62
N THR A 224 4.30 5.05 -10.65
CA THR A 224 3.45 6.24 -10.66
C THR A 224 2.33 6.22 -11.69
N ALA A 225 2.30 5.26 -12.63
CA ALA A 225 1.23 5.17 -13.62
C ALA A 225 0.00 4.44 -13.06
N THR A 226 -1.07 5.21 -12.84
CA THR A 226 -2.42 4.73 -12.54
C THR A 226 -3.09 3.96 -13.69
N THR A 227 -2.39 3.73 -14.81
CA THR A 227 -2.93 2.97 -15.95
C THR A 227 -1.81 2.29 -16.72
N ILE A 228 -2.09 1.07 -17.21
CA ILE A 228 -1.26 0.32 -18.16
C ILE A 228 -0.84 1.25 -19.32
N PRO A 229 0.45 1.36 -19.65
CA PRO A 229 0.93 2.46 -20.49
C PRO A 229 0.49 2.31 -21.96
N THR A 230 -0.28 3.29 -22.44
CA THR A 230 -0.21 3.74 -23.83
C THR A 230 0.83 4.87 -23.88
N SER A 231 1.82 4.72 -24.75
CA SER A 231 3.02 5.55 -24.86
C SER A 231 2.77 7.07 -24.91
N THR A 232 3.42 7.84 -24.02
CA THR A 232 4.13 9.12 -24.24
C THR A 232 4.62 9.66 -22.89
N VAL A 233 5.93 9.80 -22.69
CA VAL A 233 6.57 10.20 -21.41
C VAL A 233 7.29 11.53 -21.61
N ALA A 234 7.10 12.50 -20.69
CA ALA A 234 8.14 13.40 -20.14
C ALA A 234 7.63 14.65 -19.38
N GLN A 235 6.32 14.95 -19.30
CA GLN A 235 5.82 16.15 -18.58
C GLN A 235 4.66 15.93 -17.60
N ALA A 236 4.13 14.72 -17.46
CA ALA A 236 2.98 14.43 -16.58
C ALA A 236 3.35 14.10 -15.12
N ASP A 237 4.63 13.84 -14.83
CA ASP A 237 5.11 13.23 -13.58
C ASP A 237 5.02 14.14 -12.34
N VAL A 238 5.07 15.46 -12.52
CA VAL A 238 4.90 16.43 -11.41
C VAL A 238 3.40 16.68 -11.13
N ILE A 239 2.55 16.49 -12.15
CA ILE A 239 1.12 16.84 -12.11
C ILE A 239 0.29 15.73 -11.44
N GLY A 240 0.65 14.46 -11.64
CA GLY A 240 -0.07 13.32 -11.04
C GLY A 240 0.09 13.17 -9.53
N LYS A 241 1.33 13.28 -9.00
CA LYS A 241 1.61 13.22 -7.55
C LYS A 241 1.06 14.43 -6.81
N SER A 242 1.16 15.61 -7.42
CA SER A 242 0.56 16.81 -6.83
C SER A 242 -0.96 16.70 -6.75
N GLY A 243 -1.61 16.09 -7.76
CA GLY A 243 -3.05 15.84 -7.75
C GLY A 243 -3.52 14.94 -6.59
N VAL A 244 -2.77 13.87 -6.28
CA VAL A 244 -3.08 12.97 -5.16
C VAL A 244 -2.91 13.67 -3.81
N ASP A 245 -1.77 14.35 -3.61
CA ASP A 245 -1.49 15.08 -2.36
C ASP A 245 -2.49 16.23 -2.17
N MET A 246 -2.86 16.92 -3.25
CA MET A 246 -3.90 17.96 -3.28
C MET A 246 -5.26 17.38 -2.86
N ALA A 247 -5.69 16.26 -3.46
CA ALA A 247 -6.96 15.62 -3.13
C ALA A 247 -7.04 15.16 -1.67
N LYS A 248 -5.94 14.61 -1.12
CA LYS A 248 -5.84 14.27 0.31
C LYS A 248 -6.03 15.50 1.19
N ILE A 249 -5.30 16.57 0.91
CA ILE A 249 -5.37 17.82 1.69
C ILE A 249 -6.74 18.47 1.60
N GLN A 250 -7.33 18.55 0.40
CA GLN A 250 -8.68 19.09 0.21
C GLN A 250 -9.71 18.28 1.00
N THR A 251 -9.56 16.95 1.05
CA THR A 251 -10.44 16.08 1.83
C THR A 251 -10.32 16.34 3.32
N LEU A 252 -9.10 16.51 3.84
CA LEU A 252 -8.85 16.84 5.25
C LEU A 252 -9.42 18.23 5.61
N ILE A 253 -9.30 19.21 4.71
CA ILE A 253 -9.89 20.54 4.92
C ILE A 253 -11.43 20.47 4.90
N ASN A 254 -12.01 19.67 4.01
CA ASN A 254 -13.46 19.45 4.00
C ASN A 254 -13.95 18.80 5.30
N LEU A 255 -13.20 17.84 5.86
CA LEU A 255 -13.51 17.22 7.15
C LEU A 255 -13.44 18.24 8.29
N MET A 256 -12.33 18.98 8.41
CA MET A 256 -12.12 20.02 9.44
C MET A 256 -13.23 21.10 9.44
N ARG A 257 -13.98 21.25 8.35
CA ARG A 257 -15.04 22.26 8.19
C ARG A 257 -16.43 21.67 8.28
N VAL A 258 -16.57 20.35 8.40
CA VAL A 258 -17.86 19.67 8.24
C VAL A 258 -18.85 20.04 9.34
N ASP A 259 -18.36 20.34 10.54
CA ASP A 259 -19.12 20.71 11.72
C ASP A 259 -19.24 22.23 11.92
N GLY A 260 -18.59 23.03 11.06
CA GLY A 260 -18.56 24.49 11.12
C GLY A 260 -17.61 25.08 12.17
N THR A 261 -16.85 24.26 12.92
CA THR A 261 -15.95 24.73 13.99
C THR A 261 -14.53 24.25 13.72
N VAL A 262 -13.62 25.18 13.43
CA VAL A 262 -12.21 24.83 13.18
C VAL A 262 -11.37 25.08 14.42
N LYS A 263 -10.87 24.03 15.07
CA LYS A 263 -10.05 24.12 16.28
C LYS A 263 -8.56 24.36 15.97
N PRO A 264 -7.78 25.01 16.87
CA PRO A 264 -6.36 25.27 16.66
C PRO A 264 -5.51 23.99 16.42
N GLU A 265 -5.85 22.89 17.09
CA GLU A 265 -5.15 21.61 17.04
C GLU A 265 -5.26 20.96 15.66
N GLU A 266 -6.43 21.06 15.04
CA GLU A 266 -6.72 20.57 13.68
C GLU A 266 -5.95 21.37 12.62
N ARG A 267 -5.93 22.71 12.77
CA ARG A 267 -5.15 23.58 11.87
C ARG A 267 -3.67 23.25 11.90
N GLU A 268 -3.13 22.94 13.08
CA GLU A 268 -1.72 22.58 13.22
C GLU A 268 -1.40 21.22 12.60
N TYR A 269 -2.34 20.27 12.65
CA TYR A 269 -2.20 18.99 11.95
C TYR A 269 -2.14 19.19 10.43
N ILE A 270 -3.09 19.91 9.86
CA ILE A 270 -3.14 20.15 8.40
C ILE A 270 -1.89 20.91 7.95
N LYS A 271 -1.39 21.87 8.73
CA LYS A 271 -0.11 22.56 8.43
C LYS A 271 1.07 21.58 8.39
N THR A 272 1.10 20.59 9.29
CA THR A 272 2.14 19.57 9.31
C THR A 272 2.08 18.72 8.04
N ILE A 273 0.88 18.28 7.65
CA ILE A 273 0.67 17.51 6.41
C ILE A 273 1.06 18.34 5.19
N LEU A 274 0.64 19.60 5.12
CA LEU A 274 0.99 20.55 4.05
C LEU A 274 2.50 20.74 3.86
N ARG A 275 3.29 20.71 4.94
CA ARG A 275 4.75 20.87 4.86
C ARG A 275 5.45 19.64 4.26
N ASN A 276 4.84 18.48 4.37
CA ASN A 276 5.39 17.21 3.91
C ASN A 276 4.82 16.77 2.54
N ALA A 277 3.77 17.47 2.07
CA ALA A 277 3.13 17.20 0.79
C ALA A 277 3.98 17.72 -0.40
N ASN A 278 3.95 17.02 -1.52
CA ASN A 278 4.65 17.42 -2.75
C ASN A 278 3.81 18.41 -3.54
N LEU A 279 3.49 19.57 -2.94
CA LEU A 279 2.72 20.63 -3.58
C LEU A 279 3.63 21.77 -4.03
N THR A 280 3.29 22.37 -5.17
CA THR A 280 3.92 23.61 -5.65
C THR A 280 3.47 24.80 -4.81
N SER A 281 4.27 25.88 -4.84
CA SER A 281 3.93 27.14 -4.17
C SER A 281 2.59 27.72 -4.62
N ASN A 282 2.18 27.47 -5.87
CA ASN A 282 0.91 27.94 -6.43
C ASN A 282 -0.28 27.16 -5.85
N GLU A 283 -0.15 25.85 -5.70
CA GLU A 283 -1.19 24.99 -5.11
C GLU A 283 -1.39 25.27 -3.63
N ILE A 284 -0.30 25.52 -2.90
CA ILE A 284 -0.36 25.97 -1.50
C ILE A 284 -1.08 27.33 -1.41
N ALA A 285 -0.84 28.23 -2.36
CA ALA A 285 -1.53 29.52 -2.42
C ALA A 285 -3.03 29.36 -2.72
N GLU A 286 -3.42 28.46 -3.62
CA GLU A 286 -4.81 28.15 -3.94
C GLU A 286 -5.57 27.56 -2.73
N ILE A 287 -4.95 26.61 -2.02
CA ILE A 287 -5.49 26.07 -0.77
C ILE A 287 -5.69 27.19 0.26
N ARG A 288 -4.70 28.06 0.44
CA ARG A 288 -4.78 29.20 1.38
C ARG A 288 -5.85 30.22 1.01
N GLN A 289 -6.00 30.51 -0.28
CA GLN A 289 -7.04 31.42 -0.75
C GLN A 289 -8.43 30.83 -0.51
N THR A 290 -8.60 29.54 -0.75
CA THR A 290 -9.89 28.85 -0.60
C THR A 290 -10.26 28.57 0.87
N LEU A 291 -9.27 28.49 1.77
CA LEU A 291 -9.51 28.50 3.23
C LEU A 291 -10.22 29.78 3.71
N SER A 292 -10.15 30.88 2.94
CA SER A 292 -10.83 32.15 3.27
C SER A 292 -12.31 32.18 2.81
N VAL A 293 -12.77 31.21 2.03
CA VAL A 293 -14.11 31.18 1.44
C VAL A 293 -14.92 30.03 2.03
N ASP A 294 -16.21 30.24 2.32
CA ASP A 294 -17.08 29.21 2.90
C ASP A 294 -17.52 28.08 1.93
N LYS A 295 -16.57 27.54 1.15
CA LYS A 295 -16.85 26.58 0.07
C LYS A 295 -16.12 25.26 0.31
N LYS A 296 -16.85 24.14 0.16
CA LYS A 296 -16.29 22.78 0.15
C LYS A 296 -15.57 22.52 -1.17
N PHE A 297 -14.44 21.83 -1.10
CA PHE A 297 -13.74 21.35 -2.28
C PHE A 297 -14.52 20.18 -2.90
N SER A 298 -14.62 20.16 -4.23
CA SER A 298 -15.01 18.96 -4.97
C SER A 298 -13.75 18.15 -5.21
N VAL A 299 -13.68 16.95 -4.62
CA VAL A 299 -12.48 16.11 -4.68
C VAL A 299 -12.76 14.91 -5.60
N ASP A 300 -11.86 14.67 -6.54
CA ASP A 300 -11.83 13.42 -7.31
C ASP A 300 -10.99 12.38 -6.56
N TYR A 301 -11.63 11.28 -6.18
CA TYR A 301 -11.01 10.19 -5.43
C TYR A 301 -10.44 9.09 -6.32
N SER A 302 -10.64 9.13 -7.64
CA SER A 302 -10.31 8.03 -8.55
C SER A 302 -8.84 7.61 -8.48
N ALA A 303 -7.93 8.58 -8.37
CA ALA A 303 -6.50 8.32 -8.25
C ALA A 303 -6.11 7.71 -6.90
N ILE A 304 -6.84 8.06 -5.83
CA ILE A 304 -6.62 7.54 -4.47
C ILE A 304 -7.21 6.13 -4.35
N GLU A 305 -8.42 5.90 -4.86
CA GLU A 305 -9.07 4.58 -4.89
C GLU A 305 -8.23 3.55 -5.65
N ALA A 306 -7.59 3.96 -6.75
CA ALA A 306 -6.72 3.10 -7.55
C ALA A 306 -5.42 2.69 -6.83
N SER A 307 -5.07 3.36 -5.74
CA SER A 307 -3.87 3.11 -4.95
C SER A 307 -4.26 2.73 -3.52
N PRO A 308 -4.35 1.42 -3.21
CA PRO A 308 -4.78 0.97 -1.89
C PRO A 308 -3.99 1.61 -0.74
N ASP A 309 -2.71 1.87 -0.99
CA ASP A 309 -1.77 2.53 -0.09
C ASP A 309 -2.19 3.98 0.23
N ASP A 310 -2.61 4.75 -0.79
CA ASP A 310 -3.04 6.12 -0.62
C ASP A 310 -4.44 6.22 0.00
N ALA A 311 -5.31 5.27 -0.33
CA ALA A 311 -6.65 5.14 0.24
C ALA A 311 -6.61 4.90 1.76
N ILE A 312 -5.80 3.95 2.23
CA ILE A 312 -5.68 3.69 3.67
C ILE A 312 -4.99 4.83 4.40
N GLY A 313 -3.94 5.43 3.81
CA GLY A 313 -3.28 6.59 4.38
C GLY A 313 -4.26 7.74 4.63
N LEU A 314 -5.09 8.06 3.63
CA LEU A 314 -6.11 9.09 3.77
C LEU A 314 -7.17 8.73 4.83
N LEU A 315 -7.62 7.47 4.90
CA LEU A 315 -8.58 7.05 5.93
C LEU A 315 -8.01 7.23 7.35
N VAL A 316 -6.75 6.87 7.56
CA VAL A 316 -6.04 7.04 8.82
C VAL A 316 -5.89 8.53 9.18
N ASP A 317 -5.50 9.37 8.23
CA ASP A 317 -5.35 10.81 8.45
C ASP A 317 -6.70 11.47 8.82
N LEU A 318 -7.79 11.03 8.18
CA LEU A 318 -9.13 11.53 8.48
C LEU A 318 -9.58 11.18 9.90
N ILE A 319 -9.40 9.92 10.31
CA ILE A 319 -9.77 9.47 11.67
C ILE A 319 -8.89 10.16 12.70
N THR A 320 -7.60 10.30 12.41
CA THR A 320 -6.63 10.98 13.29
C THR A 320 -6.98 12.46 13.45
N LEU A 321 -7.36 13.16 12.38
CA LEU A 321 -7.82 14.54 12.43
C LEU A 321 -9.07 14.67 13.30
N ALA A 322 -10.11 13.86 13.03
CA ALA A 322 -11.40 13.95 13.72
C ALA A 322 -11.38 13.55 15.20
N LYS A 323 -10.36 12.81 15.65
CA LYS A 323 -10.21 12.43 17.08
C LYS A 323 -9.31 13.38 17.86
N ARG A 324 -8.66 14.32 17.18
CA ARG A 324 -7.54 15.10 17.74
C ARG A 324 -7.95 16.03 18.87
N ASP A 325 -9.18 16.50 18.85
CA ASP A 325 -9.75 17.41 19.83
C ASP A 325 -10.45 16.69 21.00
N GLY A 326 -10.44 15.36 21.00
CA GLY A 326 -11.10 14.50 22.00
C GLY A 326 -12.60 14.31 21.81
N THR A 327 -13.22 14.90 20.78
CA THR A 327 -14.66 14.80 20.49
C THR A 327 -14.89 14.34 19.06
N PHE A 328 -15.18 13.05 18.87
CA PHE A 328 -15.49 12.54 17.54
C PHE A 328 -16.95 12.84 17.16
N HIS A 329 -17.18 13.91 16.40
CA HIS A 329 -18.51 14.38 16.05
C HIS A 329 -19.22 13.45 15.05
N ILE A 330 -20.56 13.37 15.13
CA ILE A 330 -21.37 12.52 14.23
C ILE A 330 -21.20 12.95 12.76
N THR A 331 -21.10 14.26 12.50
CA THR A 331 -20.90 14.83 11.16
C THR A 331 -19.56 14.42 10.56
N GLU A 332 -18.48 14.41 11.36
CA GLU A 332 -17.17 13.90 10.98
C GLU A 332 -17.23 12.41 10.71
N LYS A 333 -17.84 11.62 11.61
CA LYS A 333 -18.01 10.17 11.42
C LYS A 333 -18.77 9.84 10.13
N MET A 334 -19.84 10.59 9.82
CA MET A 334 -20.60 10.43 8.58
C MET A 334 -19.75 10.79 7.35
N TYR A 335 -18.98 11.88 7.41
CA TYR A 335 -18.09 12.29 6.34
C TYR A 335 -17.00 11.24 6.08
N ILE A 336 -16.34 10.74 7.14
CA ILE A 336 -15.32 9.68 7.05
C ILE A 336 -15.91 8.41 6.44
N LYS A 337 -17.14 8.02 6.82
CA LYS A 337 -17.81 6.87 6.20
C LYS A 337 -18.07 7.08 4.71
N GLN A 338 -18.53 8.27 4.33
CA GLN A 338 -18.77 8.60 2.93
C GLN A 338 -17.47 8.53 2.12
N VAL A 339 -16.41 9.19 2.58
CA VAL A 339 -15.11 9.18 1.92
C VAL A 339 -14.54 7.76 1.90
N GLY A 340 -14.58 7.03 3.01
CA GLY A 340 -14.09 5.65 3.08
C GLY A 340 -14.75 4.73 2.04
N ARG A 341 -16.07 4.87 1.81
CA ARG A 341 -16.74 4.13 0.72
C ARG A 341 -16.24 4.53 -0.66
N LEU A 342 -16.00 5.82 -0.90
CA LEU A 342 -15.43 6.33 -2.15
C LEU A 342 -13.98 5.84 -2.37
N LEU A 343 -13.28 5.51 -1.30
CA LEU A 343 -11.93 4.92 -1.33
C LEU A 343 -11.94 3.38 -1.44
N GLY A 344 -13.12 2.76 -1.55
CA GLY A 344 -13.26 1.31 -1.70
C GLY A 344 -13.25 0.49 -0.39
N PHE A 345 -13.39 1.14 0.77
CA PHE A 345 -13.54 0.45 2.06
C PHE A 345 -14.99 0.01 2.30
N SER A 346 -15.17 -1.15 2.96
CA SER A 346 -16.48 -1.53 3.49
C SER A 346 -16.79 -0.77 4.78
N ASP A 347 -18.07 -0.69 5.15
CA ASP A 347 -18.48 -0.09 6.42
C ASP A 347 -17.84 -0.79 7.64
N SER A 348 -17.59 -2.10 7.54
CA SER A 348 -16.89 -2.87 8.58
C SER A 348 -15.44 -2.43 8.70
N ASP A 349 -14.72 -2.34 7.58
CA ASP A 349 -13.32 -1.92 7.58
C ASP A 349 -13.17 -0.52 8.19
N ILE A 350 -14.10 0.40 7.86
CA ILE A 350 -14.10 1.78 8.38
C ILE A 350 -14.34 1.79 9.89
N GLU A 351 -15.35 1.08 10.39
CA GLU A 351 -15.66 1.03 11.82
C GLU A 351 -14.55 0.35 12.64
N GLU A 352 -13.97 -0.75 12.13
CA GLU A 352 -12.80 -1.40 12.73
C GLU A 352 -11.62 -0.43 12.81
N THR A 353 -11.33 0.32 11.74
CA THR A 353 -10.25 1.32 11.74
C THR A 353 -10.53 2.47 12.72
N ILE A 354 -11.77 2.95 12.80
CA ILE A 354 -12.19 3.99 13.77
C ILE A 354 -11.96 3.53 15.21
N VAL A 355 -12.30 2.28 15.52
CA VAL A 355 -12.11 1.72 16.87
C VAL A 355 -10.62 1.55 17.19
N ALA A 356 -9.83 1.19 16.17
CA ALA A 356 -8.44 0.83 16.35
C ALA A 356 -7.46 2.01 16.47
N ILE A 357 -7.84 3.18 15.98
CA ILE A 357 -7.09 4.44 16.11
C ILE A 357 -7.62 5.13 17.37
N ALA A 358 -6.86 5.16 18.47
CA ALA A 358 -7.31 5.66 19.77
C ALA A 358 -7.53 7.18 19.83
#